data_AF-A0A1V9YHW8-F1
#
_entry.id   AF-A0A1V9YHW8-F1
#
_cell.length_a   1.000
_cell.length_b   1.000
_cell.length_c   1.000
_cell.angle_alpha   90.00
_cell.angle_beta   90.00
_cell.angle_gamma   90.00
#
_symmetry.space_group_name_H-M   'P 1'
#
loop_
_entity.id
_entity.type
_entity.pdbx_description
1 polymer ?
#
loop_
_entity_poly.entity_id
_entity_poly.type
_entity_poly.pdbx_seq_one_letter_code
_entity_poly.pdbx_strand_id
1 'polypeptide(L)'
;MNATEAEAVEEALALIKKARPQSLTREERLDVLHLHCHLRKQVAQDVSGNIATMLGRGERTVKDVWAQFLVGGDVVPVPPPSNTSNHASRVPCHPSTIHLVQKFIRDRCITRTRTT
;
A
#
# COMPACT_ATOMS: atom_id res chain seq x y z
N MET A 1 -19.31 -10.39 -26.12
CA MET A 1 -18.56 -9.19 -25.69
C MET A 1 -18.12 -8.49 -26.96
N ASN A 2 -18.66 -7.31 -27.21
CA ASN A 2 -18.31 -6.52 -28.39
C ASN A 2 -16.90 -5.96 -28.18
N ALA A 3 -16.09 -5.84 -29.25
CA ALA A 3 -14.68 -5.45 -29.15
C ALA A 3 -14.47 -4.13 -28.37
N THR A 4 -15.40 -3.19 -28.49
CA THR A 4 -15.43 -1.91 -27.77
C THR A 4 -15.61 -2.07 -26.25
N GLU A 5 -16.35 -3.08 -25.79
CA GLU A 5 -16.55 -3.32 -24.35
C GLU A 5 -15.27 -3.84 -23.70
N ALA A 6 -14.52 -4.69 -24.41
CA ALA A 6 -13.25 -5.22 -23.91
C ALA A 6 -12.19 -4.12 -23.76
N GLU A 7 -12.10 -3.21 -24.73
CA GLU A 7 -11.21 -2.04 -24.65
C GLU A 7 -11.56 -1.13 -23.47
N ALA A 8 -12.85 -0.85 -23.26
CA ALA A 8 -13.31 -0.05 -22.12
C ALA A 8 -12.99 -0.69 -20.76
N VAL A 9 -13.04 -2.03 -20.66
CA VAL A 9 -12.67 -2.75 -19.44
C VAL A 9 -11.18 -2.59 -19.14
N GLU A 10 -10.30 -2.72 -20.13
CA GLU A 10 -8.86 -2.52 -19.95
C GLU A 10 -8.51 -1.09 -19.55
N GLU A 11 -9.17 -0.09 -20.14
CA GLU A 11 -8.98 1.32 -19.77
C GLU A 11 -9.43 1.58 -18.32
N ALA A 12 -10.57 1.01 -17.92
CA ALA A 12 -11.04 1.09 -16.53
C ALA A 12 -10.06 0.42 -15.55
N LEU A 13 -9.51 -0.74 -15.90
CA LEU A 13 -8.50 -1.43 -15.08
C LEU A 13 -7.21 -0.61 -14.95
N ALA A 14 -6.78 0.06 -16.02
CA ALA A 14 -5.63 0.95 -15.99
C ALA A 14 -5.88 2.17 -15.09
N LEU A 15 -7.09 2.75 -15.15
CA LEU A 15 -7.49 3.85 -14.28
C LEU A 15 -7.49 3.43 -12.80
N ILE A 16 -8.05 2.26 -12.48
CA ILE A 16 -8.06 1.72 -11.11
C ILE A 16 -6.63 1.54 -10.61
N LYS A 17 -5.75 0.91 -11.40
CA LYS A 17 -4.35 0.71 -11.02
C LYS A 17 -3.61 2.02 -10.76
N LYS A 18 -3.92 3.08 -11.52
CA LYS A 18 -3.30 4.40 -11.38
C LYS A 18 -3.81 5.18 -10.17
N ALA A 19 -5.13 5.17 -9.93
CA ALA A 19 -5.76 5.99 -8.90
C ALA A 19 -5.70 5.36 -7.51
N ARG A 20 -5.61 4.03 -7.43
CA ARG A 20 -5.81 3.32 -6.16
C ARG A 20 -4.58 3.37 -5.26
N PRO A 21 -4.72 3.81 -4.00
CA PRO A 21 -3.64 3.79 -3.03
C PRO A 21 -3.27 2.36 -2.63
N GLN A 22 -2.00 2.18 -2.25
CA GLN A 22 -1.48 0.89 -1.80
C GLN A 22 -2.05 0.50 -0.43
N SER A 23 -2.30 1.48 0.45
CA SER A 23 -2.95 1.28 1.75
C SER A 23 -4.47 1.26 1.62
N LEU A 24 -5.13 0.38 2.37
CA LEU A 24 -6.59 0.34 2.44
C LEU A 24 -7.13 1.34 3.47
N THR A 25 -8.08 2.16 3.05
CA THR A 25 -8.83 3.04 3.95
C THR A 25 -9.77 2.22 4.84
N ARG A 26 -10.32 2.84 5.90
CA ARG A 26 -11.29 2.17 6.78
C ARG A 26 -12.51 1.68 6.00
N GLU A 27 -13.01 2.50 5.07
CA GLU A 27 -14.15 2.19 4.22
C GLU A 27 -13.89 0.95 3.35
N GLU A 28 -12.75 0.92 2.63
CA GLU A 28 -12.38 -0.24 1.82
C GLU A 28 -12.26 -1.53 2.65
N ARG A 29 -11.78 -1.43 3.89
CA ARG A 29 -11.69 -2.59 4.79
C ARG A 29 -13.08 -3.06 5.28
N LEU A 30 -14.03 -2.15 5.44
CA LEU A 30 -15.42 -2.50 5.73
C LEU A 30 -16.08 -3.20 4.54
N ASP A 31 -15.77 -2.78 3.31
CA ASP A 31 -16.25 -3.45 2.10
C ASP A 31 -15.70 -4.87 1.98
N VAL A 32 -14.42 -5.08 2.31
CA VAL A 32 -13.82 -6.43 2.42
C VAL A 32 -14.58 -7.28 3.44
N LEU A 33 -14.93 -6.71 4.61
CA LEU A 33 -15.68 -7.42 5.63
C LEU A 33 -17.12 -7.74 5.17
N HIS A 34 -17.76 -6.82 4.47
CA HIS A 34 -19.08 -7.02 3.88
C HIS A 34 -19.07 -8.19 2.89
N LEU A 35 -18.08 -8.24 2.00
CA LEU A 35 -17.89 -9.33 1.04
C LEU A 35 -17.62 -10.68 1.73
N HIS A 36 -16.84 -10.69 2.81
CA HIS A 36 -16.67 -11.89 3.63
C HIS A 36 -17.99 -12.40 4.17
N CYS A 37 -18.80 -11.52 4.76
CA CYS A 37 -20.12 -11.88 5.28
C CYS A 37 -21.02 -12.42 4.17
N HIS A 38 -21.02 -11.78 3.00
CA HIS A 38 -21.86 -12.19 1.88
C HIS A 38 -21.50 -13.59 1.36
N LEU A 39 -20.22 -13.84 1.08
CA LEU A 39 -19.74 -15.11 0.52
C LEU A 39 -19.79 -16.25 1.55
N ARG A 40 -19.55 -15.96 2.83
CA ARG A 40 -19.72 -16.96 3.91
C ARG A 40 -21.18 -17.37 4.07
N LYS A 41 -22.13 -16.43 3.94
CA LYS A 41 -23.57 -16.75 3.93
C LYS A 41 -23.97 -17.64 2.75
N GLN A 42 -23.31 -17.50 1.62
CA GLN A 42 -23.51 -18.35 0.44
C GLN A 42 -22.76 -19.69 0.51
N VAL A 43 -22.04 -19.97 1.61
CA VAL A 43 -21.22 -21.19 1.80
C VAL A 43 -20.23 -21.37 0.65
N ALA A 44 -19.69 -20.27 0.11
CA ALA A 44 -18.71 -20.31 -0.96
C ALA A 44 -17.41 -20.96 -0.47
N GLN A 45 -16.80 -21.79 -1.32
CA GLN A 45 -15.44 -22.27 -1.09
C GLN A 45 -14.44 -21.15 -1.37
N ASP A 46 -13.33 -21.16 -0.64
CA ASP A 46 -12.25 -20.16 -0.73
C ASP A 46 -12.73 -18.69 -0.77
N VAL A 47 -13.41 -18.27 0.30
CA VAL A 47 -13.94 -16.90 0.41
C VAL A 47 -12.84 -15.85 0.26
N SER A 48 -11.64 -16.09 0.80
CA SER A 48 -10.58 -15.07 0.80
C SER A 48 -9.95 -14.92 -0.58
N GLY A 49 -9.71 -16.02 -1.31
CA GLY A 49 -9.21 -15.98 -2.68
C GLY A 49 -10.20 -15.34 -3.65
N ASN A 50 -11.50 -15.61 -3.49
CA ASN A 50 -12.54 -14.98 -4.31
C ASN A 50 -12.58 -13.46 -4.10
N ILE A 51 -12.54 -12.99 -2.85
CA ILE A 51 -12.52 -11.55 -2.54
C ILE A 51 -11.24 -10.90 -3.05
N ALA A 52 -10.09 -11.55 -2.89
CA ALA A 52 -8.82 -11.08 -3.40
C ALA A 52 -8.86 -10.86 -4.91
N THR A 53 -9.48 -11.79 -5.64
CA THR A 53 -9.67 -11.69 -7.09
C THR A 53 -10.66 -10.60 -7.47
N MET A 54 -11.83 -10.54 -6.81
CA MET A 54 -12.87 -9.53 -7.07
C MET A 54 -12.38 -8.10 -6.81
N LEU A 55 -11.66 -7.90 -5.70
CA LEU A 55 -11.17 -6.58 -5.32
C LEU A 55 -9.79 -6.28 -5.92
N GLY A 56 -9.05 -7.25 -6.46
CA GLY A 56 -7.67 -7.07 -6.88
C GLY A 56 -6.73 -6.70 -5.73
N ARG A 57 -6.91 -7.31 -4.55
CA ARG A 57 -6.09 -7.11 -3.35
C ARG A 57 -5.41 -8.43 -2.98
N GLY A 58 -4.31 -8.36 -2.22
CA GLY A 58 -3.62 -9.56 -1.76
C GLY A 58 -4.48 -10.40 -0.81
N GLU A 59 -4.51 -11.72 -1.01
CA GLU A 59 -5.28 -12.64 -0.18
C GLU A 59 -4.90 -12.56 1.31
N ARG A 60 -3.60 -12.36 1.59
CA ARG A 60 -3.11 -12.13 2.95
C ARG A 60 -3.79 -10.93 3.60
N THR A 61 -3.88 -9.80 2.89
CA THR A 61 -4.53 -8.59 3.41
C THR A 61 -6.00 -8.84 3.71
N VAL A 62 -6.70 -9.56 2.84
CA VAL A 62 -8.11 -9.93 3.03
C VAL A 62 -8.28 -10.80 4.28
N LYS A 63 -7.45 -11.83 4.44
CA LYS A 63 -7.43 -12.68 5.65
C LYS A 63 -7.11 -11.89 6.92
N ASP A 64 -6.14 -10.98 6.85
CA ASP A 64 -5.74 -10.13 7.98
C ASP A 64 -6.89 -9.22 8.43
N VAL A 65 -7.69 -8.69 7.50
CA VAL A 65 -8.88 -7.89 7.82
C VAL A 65 -9.90 -8.73 8.59
N TRP A 66 -10.18 -9.94 8.12
CA TRP A 66 -11.10 -10.86 8.79
C TRP A 66 -10.59 -11.27 10.18
N ALA A 67 -9.30 -11.57 10.30
CA ALA A 67 -8.67 -11.94 11.56
C ALA A 67 -8.72 -10.78 12.58
N GLN A 68 -8.46 -9.54 12.14
CA GLN A 68 -8.57 -8.36 13.00
C GLN A 68 -9.99 -8.17 13.54
N PHE A 69 -11.00 -8.37 12.68
CA PHE A 69 -12.39 -8.33 13.12
C PHE A 69 -12.72 -9.44 14.14
N LEU A 70 -12.26 -10.68 13.92
CA LEU A 70 -12.49 -11.77 14.88
C LEU A 70 -11.87 -11.53 16.25
N VAL A 71 -10.71 -10.87 16.31
CA VAL A 71 -10.00 -10.61 17.56
C VAL A 71 -10.55 -9.36 18.26
N GLY A 72 -10.71 -8.26 17.53
CA GLY A 72 -11.01 -6.95 18.10
C GLY A 72 -12.46 -6.49 17.98
N GLY A 73 -13.27 -7.11 17.11
CA GLY A 73 -14.64 -6.68 16.81
C GLY A 73 -14.75 -5.38 16.00
N ASP A 74 -13.62 -4.77 15.61
CA ASP A 74 -13.58 -3.52 14.84
C ASP A 74 -12.54 -3.60 13.70
N VAL A 75 -12.68 -2.69 12.73
CA VAL A 75 -11.83 -2.57 11.57
C VAL A 75 -11.06 -1.25 11.64
N VAL A 76 -9.78 -1.35 12.00
CA VAL A 76 -8.88 -0.20 12.13
C VAL A 76 -8.30 0.17 10.76
N PRO A 77 -8.21 1.44 10.34
CA PRO A 77 -7.51 1.80 9.11
C PRO A 77 -6.02 1.44 9.19
N VAL A 78 -5.45 0.93 8.09
CA VAL A 78 -3.99 0.75 8.01
C VAL A 78 -3.40 2.07 7.53
N PRO A 79 -2.57 2.77 8.33
CA PRO A 79 -1.90 3.97 7.85
C PRO A 79 -1.01 3.62 6.65
N PRO A 80 -0.84 4.54 5.69
CA PRO A 80 0.07 4.31 4.58
C PRO A 80 1.46 3.97 5.12
N PRO A 81 2.19 3.05 4.45
CA PRO A 81 3.54 2.71 4.85
C PRO A 81 4.37 3.99 4.89
N SER A 82 4.72 4.40 6.10
CA SER A 82 5.56 5.57 6.36
C SER A 82 6.93 5.09 6.80
N ASN A 83 7.99 5.76 6.32
CA ASN A 83 9.37 5.49 6.70
C ASN A 83 9.60 5.90 8.17
N THR A 84 9.05 5.11 9.10
CA THR A 84 9.06 5.38 10.55
C THR A 84 10.23 4.73 11.28
N SER A 85 11.08 3.96 10.57
CA SER A 85 12.32 3.44 11.14
C SER A 85 13.39 4.52 11.23
N ASN A 86 13.16 5.53 12.06
CA ASN A 86 14.21 6.44 12.49
C ASN A 86 15.10 5.70 13.51
N HIS A 87 16.07 4.93 13.02
CA HIS A 87 17.07 4.34 13.90
C HIS A 87 18.01 5.45 14.35
N ALA A 88 18.10 5.70 15.66
CA ALA A 88 18.87 6.81 16.23
C ALA A 88 20.34 6.88 15.76
N SER A 89 20.93 5.74 15.37
CA SER A 89 22.31 5.63 14.89
C SER A 89 22.46 5.61 13.36
N ARG A 90 21.36 5.58 12.59
CA ARG A 90 21.41 5.37 11.15
C ARG A 90 21.29 6.70 10.41
N VAL A 91 22.40 7.13 9.84
CA VAL A 91 22.45 8.31 8.97
C VAL A 91 21.51 8.10 7.76
N PRO A 92 20.69 9.10 7.38
CA PRO A 92 19.84 9.00 6.20
C PRO A 92 20.66 8.67 4.95
N CYS A 93 20.42 7.49 4.37
CA CYS A 93 21.13 6.99 3.19
C CYS A 93 20.38 7.28 1.87
N HIS A 94 19.58 8.36 1.84
CA HIS A 94 18.83 8.73 0.64
C HIS A 94 19.75 9.39 -0.39
N PRO A 95 19.65 9.08 -1.70
CA PRO A 95 20.54 9.61 -2.73
C PRO A 95 20.65 11.14 -2.74
N SER A 96 19.54 11.85 -2.50
CA SER A 96 19.55 13.32 -2.44
C SER A 96 20.37 13.86 -1.26
N THR A 97 20.26 13.25 -0.08
CA THR A 97 21.03 13.62 1.12
C THR A 97 22.51 13.33 0.91
N ILE A 98 22.85 12.17 0.36
CA ILE A 98 24.24 11.80 0.05
C ILE A 98 24.84 12.79 -0.96
N HIS A 99 24.11 13.11 -2.03
CA HIS A 99 24.56 14.07 -3.03
C HIS A 99 24.80 15.46 -2.44
N LEU A 100 23.91 15.92 -1.56
CA LEU A 100 24.03 17.21 -0.89
C LEU A 100 25.28 17.26 0.00
N VAL A 101 25.52 16.23 0.81
CA VAL A 101 26.71 16.14 1.68
C VAL A 101 27.98 16.05 0.84
N GLN A 102 28.00 15.23 -0.21
CA GLN A 102 29.16 15.13 -1.10
C GLN A 102 29.46 16.44 -1.82
N LYS A 103 28.43 17.17 -2.26
CA LYS A 103 28.57 18.49 -2.87
C LYS A 103 29.18 19.47 -1.87
N PHE A 104 28.64 19.53 -0.66
CA PHE A 104 29.17 20.35 0.42
C PHE A 104 30.65 20.05 0.71
N ILE A 105 31.02 18.77 0.82
CA ILE A 105 32.41 18.35 1.03
C ILE A 105 33.29 18.78 -0.15
N ARG A 106 32.86 18.54 -1.40
CA ARG A 106 33.61 18.94 -2.59
C ARG A 106 33.85 20.46 -2.63
N ASP A 107 32.82 21.25 -2.36
CA ASP A 107 32.91 22.72 -2.36
C ASP A 107 33.88 23.22 -1.27
N ARG A 108 33.89 22.58 -0.09
CA ARG A 108 34.78 22.93 1.03
C ARG A 108 36.23 22.46 0.83
N CYS A 109 36.43 21.32 0.18
CA CYS A 109 37.75 20.85 -0.22
C CYS A 109 38.41 21.81 -1.21
N ILE A 110 37.65 22.33 -2.19
CA ILE A 110 38.15 23.31 -3.17
C ILE A 110 38.56 24.61 -2.47
N THR A 111 37.75 25.09 -1.54
CA THR A 111 37.96 26.37 -0.84
C THR A 111 38.87 26.27 0.40
N ARG A 112 39.40 25.08 0.73
CA ARG A 112 40.22 24.77 1.93
C ARG A 112 39.69 25.40 3.22
N THR A 113 38.38 25.57 3.33
CA THR A 113 37.75 26.23 4.47
C THR A 113 37.41 25.18 5.53
N ARG A 114 37.91 25.33 6.76
CA ARG A 114 37.54 24.43 7.86
C ARG A 114 36.06 24.59 8.21
N THR A 115 35.39 23.47 8.43
CA THR A 115 34.04 23.44 8.96
C THR A 115 34.11 23.71 10.47
N THR A 116 33.49 24.80 10.93
CA THR A 116 33.32 25.16 12.35
C THR A 116 31.94 24.73 12.84
#